data_AF-A0A3N5UGA2-F1
#
_entry.id   AF-A0A3N5UGA2-F1
#
_cell.length_a   1.000
_cell.length_b   1.000
_cell.length_c   1.000
_cell.angle_alpha   90.00
_cell.angle_beta   90.00
_cell.angle_gamma   90.00
#
_symmetry.space_group_name_H-M   'P 1'
#
loop_
_entity.id
_entity.type
_entity.pdbx_description
1 polymer ?
#
loop_
_entity_poly.entity_id
_entity_poly.type
_entity_poly.pdbx_seq_one_letter_code
_entity_poly.pdbx_strand_id
1 'polypeptide(L)' 'HLDRLQAAGLENITFAWAGPLEAQRPHYYRLQGPTFLLEHDNSRNRGTHIHSVWRDFAEDFGQSF' A
#
# COMPACT_ATOMS: atom_id res chain seq x y z
N HIS A 1 -7.63 11.11 -10.60
CA HIS A 1 -7.41 10.01 -9.64
C HIS A 1 -8.44 9.99 -8.51
N LEU A 2 -8.76 11.11 -7.85
CA LEU A 2 -9.73 11.12 -6.75
C LEU A 2 -11.13 10.64 -7.17
N ASP A 3 -11.62 11.04 -8.35
CA ASP A 3 -12.92 10.62 -8.87
C ASP A 3 -13.03 9.09 -9.03
N ARG A 4 -11.93 8.44 -9.46
CA ARG A 4 -11.86 6.96 -9.56
C ARG A 4 -11.93 6.29 -8.20
N LEU A 5 -11.30 6.88 -7.18
CA LEU A 5 -11.34 6.37 -5.80
C LEU A 5 -12.73 6.53 -5.19
N GLN A 6 -13.39 7.68 -5.41
CA GLN A 6 -14.75 7.92 -4.96
C GLN A 6 -15.74 6.99 -5.67
N ALA A 7 -15.62 6.82 -6.98
CA ALA A 7 -16.46 5.91 -7.76
C ALA A 7 -16.27 4.43 -7.36
N ALA A 8 -15.06 4.04 -6.95
CA ALA A 8 -14.77 2.70 -6.45
C ALA A 8 -15.18 2.48 -4.98
N GLY A 9 -15.63 3.54 -4.29
CA GLY A 9 -16.05 3.49 -2.88
C GLY A 9 -14.88 3.56 -1.91
N LEU A 10 -14.81 4.63 -1.12
CA LEU A 10 -13.77 4.80 -0.09
C LEU A 10 -13.90 3.75 1.03
N GLU A 11 -15.11 3.27 1.28
CA GLU A 11 -15.43 2.20 2.21
C GLU A 11 -14.81 0.86 1.81
N ASN A 12 -14.44 0.69 0.54
CA ASN A 12 -13.78 -0.51 0.03
C ASN A 12 -12.25 -0.46 0.16
N ILE A 13 -11.71 0.60 0.77
CA ILE A 13 -10.29 0.71 1.07
C ILE A 13 -10.00 -0.02 2.39
N THR A 14 -9.11 -0.98 2.32
CA THR A 14 -8.67 -1.78 3.46
C THR A 14 -7.27 -1.37 3.91
N PHE A 15 -7.06 -1.39 5.22
CA PHE A 15 -5.76 -1.19 5.84
C PHE A 15 -5.27 -2.52 6.42
N ALA A 16 -4.00 -2.83 6.21
CA ALA A 16 -3.34 -3.95 6.89
C ALA A 16 -2.02 -3.49 7.49
N TRP A 17 -1.71 -4.02 8.67
CA TRP A 17 -0.50 -3.77 9.43
C TRP A 17 0.19 -5.08 9.73
N ALA A 18 1.52 -5.11 9.65
CA ALA A 18 2.32 -6.20 10.16
C ALA A 18 3.56 -5.63 10.86
N GLY A 19 3.72 -5.98 12.13
CA GLY A 19 4.85 -5.55 12.95
C GLY A 19 4.42 -5.07 14.34
N PRO A 20 5.38 -4.66 15.16
CA PRO A 20 5.13 -4.17 16.52
C PRO A 20 4.38 -2.83 16.49
N LEU A 21 3.61 -2.52 17.54
CA LEU A 21 2.90 -1.23 17.65
C LEU A 21 3.75 -0.13 18.30
N GLU A 22 4.90 -0.49 18.87
CA GLU A 22 5.83 0.43 19.48
C GLU A 22 6.51 1.31 18.43
N ALA A 23 6.74 2.57 18.79
CA ALA A 23 7.42 3.52 17.93
C ALA A 23 8.84 3.03 17.57
N GLN A 24 9.29 3.42 16.37
CA GLN A 24 10.65 3.16 15.88
C GLN A 24 10.99 1.67 15.73
N ARG A 25 9.99 0.79 15.66
CA ARG A 25 10.19 -0.63 15.32
C ARG A 25 9.98 -0.86 13.82
N PRO A 26 10.71 -1.82 13.22
CA PRO A 26 10.48 -2.22 11.83
C PRO A 26 9.06 -2.75 11.67
N HIS A 27 8.39 -2.32 10.61
CA HIS A 27 6.98 -2.61 10.35
C HIS A 27 6.68 -2.57 8.84
N TYR A 28 5.47 -2.98 8.55
CA TYR A 28 4.86 -2.98 7.23
C TYR A 28 3.44 -2.46 7.36
N TYR A 29 3.01 -1.67 6.40
CA TYR A 29 1.60 -1.41 6.21
C TYR A 29 1.23 -1.30 4.73
N ARG A 30 -0.03 -1.60 4.43
CA ARG A 30 -0.60 -1.32 3.12
C ARG A 30 -2.00 -0.73 3.23
N LEU A 31 -2.31 0.10 2.24
CA LEU A 31 -3.67 0.50 1.91
C LEU A 31 -3.99 -0.12 0.55
N GLN A 32 -5.12 -0.80 0.48
CA GLN A 32 -5.55 -1.44 -0.77
C GLN A 32 -7.02 -1.16 -1.00
N GLY A 33 -7.30 -0.54 -2.15
CA GLY A 33 -8.65 -0.38 -2.67
C GLY A 33 -8.84 -1.19 -3.96
N PRO A 34 -10.04 -1.14 -4.56
CA PRO A 34 -10.34 -1.89 -5.78
C PRO A 34 -9.46 -1.52 -6.98
N THR A 35 -8.92 -0.30 -7.01
CA THR A 35 -8.19 0.23 -8.16
C THR A 35 -6.69 0.44 -7.92
N PHE A 36 -6.22 0.25 -6.69
CA PHE A 36 -4.84 0.60 -6.33
C PHE A 36 -4.31 -0.19 -5.13
N LEU A 37 -2.99 -0.18 -4.99
CA LEU A 37 -2.27 -0.61 -3.80
C LEU A 37 -1.18 0.40 -3.45
N LEU A 38 -1.14 0.80 -2.19
CA LEU A 38 -0.05 1.54 -1.57
C LEU A 38 0.60 0.64 -0.52
N GLU A 39 1.91 0.48 -0.59
CA GLU A 39 2.69 -0.30 0.35
C GLU A 39 3.83 0.53 0.93
N HIS A 40 4.08 0.32 2.22
CA HIS A 40 5.27 0.76 2.93
C HIS A 40 5.87 -0.44 3.67
N ASP A 41 7.16 -0.69 3.45
CA ASP A 41 7.91 -1.74 4.11
C ASP A 41 9.26 -1.19 4.59
N ASN A 42 9.48 -1.23 5.91
CA ASN A 42 10.80 -1.03 6.50
C ASN A 42 11.20 -2.21 7.42
N SER A 43 10.56 -3.36 7.27
CA SER A 43 10.77 -4.55 8.11
C SER A 43 12.21 -5.10 8.07
N ARG A 44 12.97 -4.74 7.03
CA ARG A 44 14.36 -5.17 6.81
C ARG A 44 15.38 -4.23 7.44
N ASN A 45 16.63 -4.71 7.52
CA ASN A 45 17.81 -3.95 7.98
C ASN A 45 17.55 -3.10 9.25
N ARG A 46 16.84 -3.67 10.23
CA ARG A 46 16.48 -3.00 11.50
C ARG A 46 15.71 -1.68 11.30
N GLY A 47 14.88 -1.55 10.27
CA GLY A 47 14.08 -0.33 10.07
C GLY A 47 14.80 0.80 9.35
N THR A 48 16.04 0.57 8.91
CA THR A 48 16.88 1.63 8.32
C THR A 48 16.78 1.75 6.80
N HIS A 49 16.08 0.82 6.16
CA HIS A 49 15.85 0.83 4.71
C HIS A 49 14.36 0.72 4.43
N ILE A 50 13.83 1.70 3.69
CA ILE A 50 12.41 1.82 3.38
C ILE A 50 12.21 1.49 1.90
N HIS A 51 11.27 0.60 1.63
CA HIS A 51 10.61 0.45 0.34
C HIS A 51 9.21 1.04 0.42
N SER A 52 8.80 1.73 -0.63
CA SER A 52 7.41 2.17 -0.77
C SER A 52 7.00 2.05 -2.22
N VAL A 53 5.79 1.54 -2.44
CA VAL A 53 5.26 1.24 -3.77
C VAL A 53 3.86 1.78 -3.87
N TRP A 54 3.57 2.42 -5.00
CA TRP A 54 2.21 2.74 -5.44
C TRP A 54 1.94 2.01 -6.74
N ARG A 55 0.84 1.25 -6.80
CA ARG A 55 0.35 0.58 -8.02
C ARG A 55 -1.03 1.09 -8.37
N ASP A 56 -1.20 1.55 -9.61
CA ASP A 56 -2.50 1.73 -10.24
C ASP A 56 -2.76 0.50 -11.10
N PHE A 57 -3.81 -0.26 -10.79
CA PHE A 57 -4.05 -1.53 -11.48
C PHE A 57 -4.44 -1.35 -12.96
N ALA A 58 -4.94 -0.18 -13.35
CA ALA A 58 -5.32 0.10 -14.74
C ALA A 58 -4.11 0.42 -15.64
N GLU A 59 -3.05 0.99 -15.06
CA GLU A 59 -1.84 1.43 -15.75
C GLU A 59 -0.62 0.62 -15.30
N ASP A 60 -0.87 -0.61 -14.82
CA ASP A 60 0.17 -1.43 -14.23
C ASP A 60 1.06 -2.04 -15.32
N PHE A 61 2.36 -1.85 -15.16
CA PHE A 61 3.33 -2.34 -16.14
C PHE A 61 3.32 -3.88 -16.16
N GLY A 62 3.20 -4.45 -17.36
CA GLY A 62 3.18 -5.91 -17.55
C GLY A 62 1.81 -6.56 -17.41
N GLN A 63 0.72 -5.79 -17.39
CA GLN A 63 -0.63 -6.30 -17.66
C GLN A 63 -0.68 -6.83 -19.12
N SER A 64 -0.85 -8.15 -19.29
CA SER A 64 -1.18 -8.75 -20.59
C SER A 64 -2.70 -8.72 -20.79
N PHE A 65 -3.15 -8.18 -21.92
CA PHE A 65 -4.54 -8.11 -22.34
C PHE A 65 -5.14 -9.49 -22.63
#